data_AF-A0A9R0J114-F1
#
_entry.id   AF-A0A9R0J114-F1
#
_cell.length_a   1.000
_cell.length_b   1.000
_cell.length_c   1.000
_cell.angle_alpha   90.00
_cell.angle_beta   90.00
_cell.angle_gamma   90.00
#
_symmetry.space_group_name_H-M   'P 1'
#
loop_
_entity.id
_entity.type
_entity.pdbx_description
1 polymer ?
#
loop_
_entity_poly.entity_id
_entity_poly.type
_entity_poly.pdbx_seq_one_letter_code
_entity_poly.pdbx_strand_id
1 'polypeptide(L)'
;MPIPNGLTWSLRKIWHNREVFLQANGVDQFVQAGKFRIQKMYKFLHSVGAQVGWKRLICNSHASPKSTFIVWLAVQNRLATKDRLIRWQLNIDGICGVNRTVLPWHEEVQIAVKKSRSTQKQACKYSIAFIESVYCIWLQRNAKVFRDHVDPVKTVVSNIMFNVECRCQ
;
A
#
# COMPACT_ATOMS: atom_id res chain seq x y z
N MET A 1 16.67 -29.52 25.63
CA MET A 1 17.12 -30.55 24.65
C MET A 1 17.90 -29.86 23.54
N PRO A 2 19.13 -30.27 23.22
CA PRO A 2 19.89 -29.69 22.10
C PRO A 2 19.23 -29.98 20.74
N ILE A 3 19.48 -29.13 19.74
CA ILE A 3 18.90 -29.28 18.39
C ILE A 3 19.69 -30.38 17.65
N PRO A 4 19.02 -31.42 17.10
CA PRO A 4 19.71 -32.48 16.38
C PRO A 4 20.47 -31.97 15.15
N ASN A 5 21.71 -32.43 14.97
CA ASN A 5 22.60 -31.98 13.89
C ASN A 5 22.17 -32.47 12.49
N GLY A 6 21.36 -33.55 12.41
CA GLY A 6 20.86 -34.11 11.14
C GLY A 6 19.68 -33.37 10.51
N LEU A 7 19.22 -32.27 11.10
CA LEU A 7 18.08 -31.51 10.59
C LEU A 7 18.46 -30.63 9.39
N THR A 8 17.53 -30.50 8.44
CA THR A 8 17.62 -29.50 7.37
C THR A 8 17.64 -28.07 7.95
N TRP A 9 18.14 -27.12 7.16
CA TRP A 9 18.23 -25.72 7.61
C TRP A 9 16.87 -25.14 8.04
N SER A 10 15.80 -25.45 7.30
CA SER A 10 14.43 -25.02 7.61
C SER A 10 13.92 -25.61 8.94
N LEU A 11 14.14 -26.90 9.18
CA LEU A 11 13.76 -27.55 10.43
C LEU A 11 14.55 -27.01 11.62
N ARG A 12 15.84 -26.71 11.45
CA ARG A 12 16.64 -26.04 12.49
C ARG A 12 16.11 -24.66 12.84
N LYS A 13 15.62 -23.89 11.86
CA LYS A 13 14.97 -22.59 12.10
C LYS A 13 13.62 -22.74 12.82
N ILE A 14 12.80 -23.72 12.45
CA ILE A 14 11.55 -24.01 13.16
C ILE A 14 11.85 -24.40 14.62
N TRP A 15 12.85 -25.25 14.85
CA TRP A 15 13.25 -25.68 16.19
C TRP A 15 13.81 -24.54 17.03
N HIS A 16 14.58 -23.61 16.47
CA HIS A 16 15.02 -22.41 17.20
C HIS A 16 13.84 -21.56 17.68
N ASN A 17 12.81 -21.40 16.85
CA ASN A 17 11.63 -20.63 17.24
C ASN A 17 10.84 -21.28 18.39
N ARG A 18 11.11 -22.54 18.75
CA ARG A 18 10.40 -23.15 19.88
C ARG A 18 10.72 -22.49 21.22
N GLU A 19 11.90 -21.88 21.33
CA GLU A 19 12.33 -21.16 22.54
C GLU A 19 11.42 -19.96 22.81
N VAL A 20 10.85 -19.38 21.75
CA VAL A 20 9.83 -18.34 21.85
C VAL A 20 8.56 -18.85 22.55
N PHE A 21 8.19 -20.13 22.39
CA PHE A 21 7.08 -20.72 23.16
C PHE A 21 7.43 -20.96 24.63
N LEU A 22 8.69 -21.31 24.91
CA LEU A 22 9.16 -21.53 26.27
C LEU A 22 9.21 -20.21 27.06
N GLN A 23 9.62 -19.12 26.41
CA GLN A 23 9.63 -17.78 27.01
C GLN A 23 8.22 -17.21 27.26
N ALA A 24 7.21 -17.72 26.56
CA ALA A 24 5.87 -17.17 26.60
C ALA A 24 4.96 -17.78 27.68
N ASN A 25 5.48 -18.51 28.68
CA ASN A 25 4.68 -19.36 29.59
C ASN A 25 3.88 -20.47 28.88
N GLY A 26 4.37 -20.95 27.72
CA GLY A 26 3.81 -22.12 27.04
C GLY A 26 2.67 -21.85 26.06
N VAL A 27 2.11 -22.93 25.53
CA VAL A 27 1.14 -22.92 24.42
C VAL A 27 -0.28 -22.56 24.89
N ASP A 28 -0.56 -22.75 26.19
CA ASP A 28 -1.89 -22.59 26.79
C ASP A 28 -2.43 -21.16 26.68
N GLN A 29 -1.55 -20.16 26.70
CA GLN A 29 -1.96 -18.78 26.49
C GLN A 29 -2.63 -18.56 25.12
N PHE A 30 -2.34 -19.40 24.13
CA PHE A 30 -2.87 -19.30 22.77
C PHE A 30 -4.15 -20.14 22.59
N VAL A 31 -4.57 -20.89 23.61
CA VAL A 31 -5.81 -21.67 23.62
C VAL A 31 -6.94 -20.79 24.15
N GLN A 32 -8.07 -20.79 23.45
CA GLN A 32 -9.29 -20.11 23.88
C GLN A 32 -10.48 -21.04 23.67
N ALA A 33 -11.24 -21.32 24.73
CA ALA A 33 -12.34 -22.29 24.73
C ALA A 33 -11.91 -23.68 24.20
N GLY A 34 -10.77 -24.18 24.69
CA GLY A 34 -10.23 -25.49 24.32
C GLY A 34 -9.68 -25.60 22.89
N LYS A 35 -9.67 -24.50 22.12
CA LYS A 35 -9.15 -24.49 20.74
C LYS A 35 -7.95 -23.57 20.61
N PHE A 36 -6.91 -24.04 19.93
CA PHE A 36 -5.73 -23.24 19.61
C PHE A 36 -6.08 -22.11 18.62
N ARG A 37 -5.74 -20.88 18.95
CA ARG A 37 -5.99 -19.70 18.11
C ARG A 37 -4.69 -19.28 17.42
N ILE A 38 -4.52 -19.72 16.17
CA ILE A 38 -3.37 -19.35 15.31
C ILE A 38 -3.19 -17.82 15.26
N GLN A 39 -4.27 -17.05 15.16
CA GLN A 39 -4.22 -15.59 15.15
C GLN A 39 -3.57 -15.00 16.42
N LYS A 40 -3.81 -15.59 17.60
CA LYS A 40 -3.26 -15.11 18.88
C LYS A 40 -1.75 -15.38 18.94
N MET A 41 -1.34 -16.57 18.53
CA MET A 41 0.08 -16.91 18.37
C MET A 41 0.76 -16.03 17.33
N TYR A 42 0.14 -15.81 16.17
CA TYR A 42 0.71 -14.98 15.11
C TYR A 42 0.92 -13.53 15.55
N LYS A 43 -0.04 -12.97 16.32
CA LYS A 43 0.08 -11.65 16.94
C LYS A 43 1.14 -11.58 18.04
N PHE A 44 1.46 -12.69 18.69
CA PHE A 44 2.52 -12.76 19.69
C PHE A 44 3.91 -12.85 19.03
N LEU A 45 4.03 -13.66 17.98
CA LEU A 45 5.27 -13.81 17.22
C LEU A 45 5.63 -12.55 16.42
N HIS A 46 4.62 -11.84 15.93
CA HIS A 46 4.85 -10.52 15.34
C HIS A 46 4.97 -9.48 16.45
N SER A 47 6.13 -8.83 16.56
CA SER A 47 6.22 -7.57 17.29
C SER A 47 5.14 -6.63 16.80
N VAL A 48 4.48 -5.88 17.68
CA VAL A 48 3.53 -4.83 17.30
C VAL A 48 4.29 -3.80 16.46
N GLY A 49 4.27 -4.00 15.15
CA GLY A 49 4.90 -3.08 14.21
C GLY A 49 4.22 -1.73 14.30
N ALA A 50 5.00 -0.66 14.16
CA ALA A 50 4.48 0.70 14.13
C ALA A 50 3.32 0.77 13.13
N GLN A 51 2.18 1.30 13.58
CA GLN A 51 1.03 1.46 12.70
C GLN A 51 1.37 2.52 11.66
N VAL A 52 1.54 2.09 10.40
CA VAL A 52 1.81 3.00 9.30
C VAL A 52 0.50 3.58 8.76
N GLY A 53 0.40 4.91 8.69
CA GLY A 53 -0.82 5.60 8.27
C GLY A 53 -1.29 5.20 6.87
N TRP A 54 -0.35 4.91 5.97
CA TRP A 54 -0.61 4.53 4.58
C TRP A 54 -1.07 3.08 4.38
N LYS A 55 -1.12 2.25 5.44
CA LYS A 55 -1.47 0.83 5.32
C LYS A 55 -2.76 0.60 4.55
N ARG A 56 -3.83 1.34 4.85
CA ARG A 56 -5.13 1.18 4.17
C ARG A 56 -5.18 1.77 2.76
N LEU A 57 -4.23 2.64 2.41
CA LEU A 57 -4.13 3.16 1.04
C LEU A 57 -3.49 2.11 0.13
N ILE A 58 -2.57 1.31 0.67
CA ILE A 58 -1.80 0.31 -0.08
C ILE A 58 -2.41 -1.09 0.05
N CYS A 59 -2.61 -1.56 1.28
CA CYS A 59 -3.18 -2.87 1.56
C CYS A 59 -4.70 -2.82 1.39
N ASN A 60 -5.26 -3.81 0.69
CA ASN A 60 -6.68 -3.90 0.35
C ASN A 60 -7.18 -2.73 -0.52
N SER A 61 -6.29 -2.14 -1.33
CA SER A 61 -6.69 -1.18 -2.34
C SER A 61 -7.35 -1.89 -3.53
N HIS A 62 -8.38 -1.26 -4.09
CA HIS A 62 -9.03 -1.69 -5.33
C HIS A 62 -8.26 -1.26 -6.59
N ALA A 63 -7.23 -0.41 -6.45
CA ALA A 63 -6.37 0.01 -7.55
C ALA A 63 -5.53 -1.16 -8.09
N SER A 64 -4.90 -0.96 -9.26
CA SER A 64 -4.05 -2.02 -9.82
C SER A 64 -2.88 -2.37 -8.89
N PRO A 65 -2.45 -3.65 -8.81
CA PRO A 65 -1.27 -4.02 -8.00
C PRO A 65 0.00 -3.27 -8.42
N LYS A 66 0.17 -3.00 -9.72
CA LYS A 66 1.29 -2.24 -10.27
C LYS A 66 1.27 -0.79 -9.78
N SER A 67 0.10 -0.15 -9.85
CA SER A 67 -0.08 1.24 -9.41
C SER A 67 0.11 1.37 -7.90
N THR A 68 -0.46 0.44 -7.14
CA THR A 68 -0.32 0.35 -5.67
C THR A 68 1.14 0.20 -5.25
N PHE A 69 1.92 -0.63 -5.95
CA PHE A 69 3.34 -0.81 -5.67
C PHE A 69 4.15 0.49 -5.89
N ILE A 70 3.88 1.22 -6.97
CA ILE A 70 4.55 2.50 -7.24
C ILE A 70 4.18 3.56 -6.19
N VAL A 71 2.91 3.64 -5.79
CA VAL A 71 2.51 4.56 -4.70
C VAL A 71 3.16 4.18 -3.38
N TRP A 72 3.28 2.89 -3.07
CA TRP A 72 3.98 2.43 -1.86
C TRP A 72 5.43 2.91 -1.82
N LEU A 73 6.14 2.84 -2.95
CA LEU A 73 7.49 3.42 -3.07
C LEU A 73 7.47 4.95 -2.90
N ALA A 74 6.45 5.63 -3.42
CA ALA A 74 6.35 7.09 -3.40
C ALA A 74 6.11 7.61 -1.99
N VAL A 75 5.24 6.94 -1.23
CA VAL A 75 4.95 7.25 0.17
C VAL A 75 6.19 7.03 1.06
N GLN A 76 7.07 6.10 0.70
CA GLN A 76 8.34 5.90 1.41
C GLN A 76 9.46 6.85 0.96
N ASN A 77 9.18 7.83 0.09
CA ASN A 77 10.19 8.69 -0.54
C ASN A 77 11.30 7.90 -1.27
N ARG A 78 10.99 6.68 -1.71
CA ARG A 78 11.90 5.83 -2.52
C ARG A 78 11.77 6.10 -4.02
N LEU A 79 10.96 7.09 -4.39
CA LEU A 79 10.85 7.63 -5.73
C LEU A 79 11.36 9.08 -5.70
N ALA A 80 12.16 9.43 -6.71
CA ALA A 80 12.60 10.81 -6.95
C ALA A 80 11.41 11.65 -7.47
N THR A 81 10.43 11.93 -6.61
CA THR A 81 9.15 12.56 -6.99
C THR A 81 8.81 13.83 -6.22
N LYS A 82 9.66 14.28 -5.30
CA LYS A 82 9.34 15.39 -4.37
C LYS A 82 9.02 16.73 -5.06
N ASP A 83 9.78 17.11 -6.08
CA ASP A 83 9.71 18.50 -6.62
C ASP A 83 8.95 18.65 -7.95
N ARG A 84 8.40 17.56 -8.51
CA ARG A 84 7.92 17.57 -9.91
C ARG A 84 6.43 17.32 -10.10
N LEU A 85 5.72 16.85 -9.07
CA LEU A 85 4.26 16.70 -9.09
C LEU A 85 3.53 18.05 -9.23
N ILE A 86 4.10 19.12 -8.65
CA ILE A 86 3.56 20.50 -8.74
C ILE A 86 3.48 20.98 -10.19
N ARG A 87 4.38 20.52 -11.07
CA ARG A 87 4.40 20.91 -12.50
C ARG A 87 3.25 20.34 -13.32
N TRP A 88 2.57 19.29 -12.85
CA TRP A 88 1.66 18.53 -13.68
C TRP A 88 0.18 18.88 -13.50
N GLN A 89 -0.14 19.94 -12.73
CA GLN A 89 -1.47 20.57 -12.58
C GLN A 89 -2.63 19.68 -13.07
N LEU A 90 -2.83 18.54 -12.40
CA LEU A 90 -3.85 17.58 -12.80
C LEU A 90 -5.19 18.18 -12.41
N ASN A 91 -5.80 18.86 -13.38
CA ASN A 91 -7.12 19.41 -13.22
C ASN A 91 -8.15 18.28 -13.42
N ILE A 92 -8.48 17.58 -12.32
CA ILE A 92 -9.54 16.57 -12.26
C ILE A 92 -10.87 17.30 -12.04
N ASP A 93 -11.19 18.22 -12.94
CA ASP A 93 -12.45 18.96 -12.90
C ASP A 93 -13.62 17.98 -13.13
N GLY A 94 -14.56 17.98 -12.19
CA GLY A 94 -15.91 17.46 -12.40
C GLY A 94 -16.22 16.04 -11.91
N ILE A 95 -15.25 15.12 -11.73
CA ILE A 95 -15.60 13.69 -11.52
C ILE A 95 -15.33 13.20 -10.10
N CYS A 96 -14.31 13.74 -9.43
CA CYS A 96 -14.03 13.42 -8.02
C CYS A 96 -14.65 14.42 -7.02
N GLY A 97 -15.21 15.55 -7.50
CA GLY A 97 -15.68 16.65 -6.65
C GLY A 97 -14.53 17.38 -5.93
N VAL A 98 -13.31 17.29 -6.47
CA VAL A 98 -12.09 17.85 -5.87
C VAL A 98 -11.75 19.12 -6.63
N ASN A 99 -12.29 20.24 -6.15
CA ASN A 99 -11.99 21.56 -6.69
C ASN A 99 -11.08 22.27 -5.67
N ARG A 100 -9.78 21.94 -5.68
CA ARG A 100 -8.81 22.50 -4.72
C ARG A 100 -7.46 22.73 -5.36
N THR A 101 -6.72 23.70 -4.79
CA THR A 101 -5.32 23.94 -5.11
C THR A 101 -4.46 22.73 -4.76
N VAL A 102 -3.40 22.51 -5.54
CA VAL A 102 -2.44 21.41 -5.32
C VAL A 102 -1.75 21.60 -3.97
N LEU A 103 -1.88 20.63 -3.08
CA LEU A 103 -1.25 20.66 -1.76
C LEU A 103 0.15 20.03 -1.79
N PRO A 104 0.99 20.27 -0.75
CA PRO A 104 2.22 19.52 -0.55
C PRO A 104 1.96 18.01 -0.55
N TRP A 105 2.90 17.22 -1.10
CA TRP A 105 2.76 15.76 -1.26
C TRP A 105 2.32 15.05 0.03
N HIS A 106 2.85 15.45 1.19
CA HIS A 106 2.47 14.84 2.46
C HIS A 106 0.98 15.01 2.76
N GLU A 107 0.42 16.20 2.53
CA GLU A 107 -0.98 16.49 2.77
C GLU A 107 -1.89 15.76 1.78
N GLU A 108 -1.49 15.70 0.51
CA GLU A 108 -2.18 14.91 -0.52
C GLU A 108 -2.28 13.43 -0.11
N VAL A 109 -1.17 12.84 0.37
CA VAL A 109 -1.14 11.47 0.88
C VAL A 109 -2.04 11.31 2.11
N GLN A 110 -2.03 12.23 3.07
CA GLN A 110 -2.91 12.13 4.25
C GLN A 110 -4.39 12.14 3.87
N ILE A 111 -4.76 12.91 2.85
CA ILE A 111 -6.14 12.97 2.37
C ILE A 111 -6.53 11.66 1.70
N ALA A 112 -5.66 11.11 0.84
CA ALA A 112 -5.87 9.79 0.24
C ALA A 112 -5.99 8.71 1.31
N VAL A 113 -5.15 8.73 2.35
CA VAL A 113 -5.23 7.82 3.50
C VAL A 113 -6.56 7.95 4.26
N LYS A 114 -7.04 9.18 4.46
CA LYS A 114 -8.33 9.42 5.15
C LYS A 114 -9.49 8.90 4.30
N LYS A 115 -9.45 9.14 2.98
CA LYS A 115 -10.48 8.66 2.03
C LYS A 115 -10.48 7.15 1.89
N SER A 116 -9.33 6.49 1.91
CA SER A 116 -9.21 5.03 1.79
C SER A 116 -9.78 4.27 2.99
N ARG A 117 -10.05 4.96 4.11
CA ARG A 117 -10.74 4.39 5.28
C ARG A 117 -12.26 4.38 5.14
N SER A 118 -12.82 5.14 4.21
CA SER A 118 -14.25 5.28 3.99
C SER A 118 -14.78 4.15 3.10
N THR A 119 -16.03 3.76 3.34
CA THR A 119 -16.79 2.83 2.50
C THR A 119 -17.60 3.55 1.41
N GLN A 120 -17.62 4.88 1.41
CA GLN A 120 -18.37 5.65 0.42
C GLN A 120 -17.78 5.47 -0.98
N LYS A 121 -18.65 5.24 -1.98
CA LYS A 121 -18.24 5.02 -3.38
C LYS A 121 -17.34 6.15 -3.91
N GLN A 122 -17.66 7.39 -3.59
CA GLN A 122 -16.86 8.56 -3.99
C GLN A 122 -15.46 8.57 -3.35
N ALA A 123 -15.33 8.11 -2.11
CA ALA A 123 -14.05 8.03 -1.43
C ALA A 123 -13.19 6.86 -1.96
N CYS A 124 -13.83 5.75 -2.35
CA CYS A 124 -13.16 4.66 -3.07
C CYS A 124 -12.63 5.14 -4.42
N LYS A 125 -13.48 5.79 -5.24
CA LYS A 125 -13.09 6.40 -6.52
C LYS A 125 -11.89 7.35 -6.38
N TYR A 126 -11.93 8.23 -5.38
CA TYR A 126 -10.82 9.14 -5.09
C TYR A 126 -9.52 8.38 -4.77
N SER A 127 -9.59 7.34 -3.94
CA SER A 127 -8.41 6.57 -3.54
C SER A 127 -7.77 5.85 -4.72
N ILE A 128 -8.59 5.27 -5.62
CA ILE A 128 -8.10 4.65 -6.85
C ILE A 128 -7.53 5.71 -7.79
N ALA A 129 -8.24 6.82 -8.00
CA ALA A 129 -7.79 7.91 -8.87
C ALA A 129 -6.44 8.48 -8.41
N PHE A 130 -6.26 8.66 -7.12
CA PHE A 130 -4.98 9.07 -6.53
C PHE A 130 -3.86 8.07 -6.87
N ILE A 131 -4.11 6.78 -6.67
CA ILE A 131 -3.10 5.73 -6.90
C ILE A 131 -2.73 5.63 -8.38
N GLU A 132 -3.72 5.60 -9.27
CA GLU A 132 -3.51 5.51 -10.71
C GLU A 132 -2.82 6.79 -11.25
N SER A 133 -3.12 7.96 -10.70
CA SER A 133 -2.46 9.21 -11.10
C SER A 133 -0.96 9.20 -10.80
N VAL A 134 -0.57 8.80 -9.59
CA VAL A 134 0.85 8.69 -9.19
C VAL A 134 1.58 7.68 -10.09
N TYR A 135 0.92 6.56 -10.40
CA TYR A 135 1.46 5.56 -11.32
C TYR A 135 1.63 6.09 -12.75
N CYS A 136 0.63 6.79 -13.28
CA CYS A 136 0.72 7.42 -14.60
C CYS A 136 1.84 8.45 -14.67
N ILE A 137 2.01 9.28 -13.65
CA ILE A 137 3.12 10.25 -13.59
C ILE A 137 4.47 9.54 -13.64
N TRP A 138 4.61 8.43 -12.91
CA TRP A 138 5.82 7.60 -12.97
C TRP A 138 6.06 7.01 -14.37
N LEU A 139 5.01 6.49 -15.01
CA LEU A 139 5.08 5.96 -16.38
C LEU A 139 5.53 7.03 -17.38
N GLN A 140 4.90 8.20 -17.36
CA GLN A 140 5.21 9.28 -18.29
C GLN A 140 6.63 9.83 -18.09
N ARG A 141 7.08 9.94 -16.84
CA ARG A 141 8.48 10.28 -16.54
C ARG A 141 9.43 9.26 -17.17
N ASN A 142 9.18 7.96 -16.97
CA ASN A 142 10.06 6.93 -17.51
C ASN A 142 10.04 6.93 -19.04
N ALA A 143 8.88 7.14 -19.65
CA ALA A 143 8.77 7.32 -21.09
C ALA A 143 9.60 8.52 -21.58
N LYS A 144 9.56 9.66 -20.88
CA LYS A 144 10.39 10.82 -21.23
C LYS A 144 11.89 10.53 -21.08
N VAL A 145 12.30 9.84 -20.01
CA VAL A 145 13.72 9.57 -19.74
C VAL A 145 14.30 8.56 -20.73
N PHE A 146 13.57 7.49 -21.04
CA PHE A 146 14.10 6.37 -21.82
C PHE A 146 13.72 6.40 -23.30
N ARG A 147 12.67 7.14 -23.67
CA ARG A 147 12.10 7.17 -25.03
C ARG A 147 11.85 8.58 -25.56
N ASP A 148 12.19 9.61 -24.79
CA ASP A 148 11.90 11.04 -25.05
C ASP A 148 10.42 11.37 -25.34
N HIS A 149 9.52 10.47 -24.94
CA HIS A 149 8.09 10.52 -25.28
C HIS A 149 7.23 10.84 -24.05
N VAL A 150 6.18 11.65 -24.24
CA VAL A 150 5.14 11.91 -23.23
C VAL A 150 3.79 11.94 -23.92
N ASP A 151 2.83 11.19 -23.39
CA ASP A 151 1.48 11.18 -23.90
C ASP A 151 0.76 12.50 -23.61
N PRO A 152 -0.16 12.95 -24.48
CA PRO A 152 -0.99 14.11 -24.21
C PRO A 152 -1.77 13.96 -22.90
N VAL A 153 -1.87 15.04 -22.13
CA VAL A 153 -2.56 15.06 -20.82
C VAL A 153 -3.98 14.50 -20.92
N LYS A 154 -4.72 14.85 -21.98
CA LYS A 154 -6.09 14.34 -22.22
C LYS A 154 -6.12 12.81 -22.28
N THR A 155 -5.21 12.19 -23.01
CA THR A 155 -5.12 10.73 -23.13
C THR A 155 -4.78 10.08 -21.79
N VAL A 156 -3.86 10.66 -21.03
CA VAL A 156 -3.48 10.17 -19.69
C VAL A 156 -4.67 10.23 -18.74
N VAL A 157 -5.39 11.36 -18.71
CA VAL A 157 -6.57 11.55 -17.87
C VAL A 157 -7.68 10.58 -18.26
N SER A 158 -7.98 10.42 -19.54
CA SER A 158 -8.99 9.44 -20.00
C SER A 158 -8.66 8.01 -19.57
N ASN A 159 -7.40 7.60 -19.63
CA ASN A 159 -6.96 6.28 -19.18
C ASN A 159 -7.09 6.10 -17.67
N ILE A 160 -6.74 7.12 -16.88
CA ILE A 160 -6.95 7.11 -15.42
C ILE A 160 -8.44 6.96 -15.11
N MET A 161 -9.28 7.75 -15.78
CA MET A 161 -10.73 7.72 -15.57
C MET A 161 -11.33 6.35 -15.91
N PHE A 162 -10.93 5.76 -17.03
CA PHE A 162 -11.33 4.41 -17.41
C PHE A 162 -10.94 3.38 -16.33
N ASN A 163 -9.69 3.41 -15.86
CA ASN A 163 -9.21 2.50 -14.82
C ASN A 163 -9.97 2.67 -13.49
N VAL A 164 -10.32 3.90 -13.13
CA VAL A 164 -11.10 4.19 -11.92
C VAL A 164 -12.51 3.61 -12.03
N GLU A 165 -13.21 3.85 -13.14
CA GLU A 165 -14.57 3.35 -13.33
C GLU A 165 -14.62 1.82 -13.38
N CYS A 166 -13.68 1.16 -14.07
CA CYS A 166 -13.62 -0.29 -14.13
C CYS A 166 -13.35 -0.97 -12.77
N ARG A 167 -12.67 -0.28 -11.84
CA ARG A 167 -12.26 -0.84 -10.54
C ARG A 167 -13.20 -0.46 -9.39
N CYS A 168 -14.17 0.42 -9.62
CA CYS A 168 -15.17 0.87 -8.64
C CYS A 168 -16.55 0.21 -8.80
N GLN A 169 -16.64 -0.90 -9.55
CA GLN A 169 -17.82 -1.78 -9.60
C GLN A 169 -17.85 -2.69 -8.36
#